data_AF-A0A6C0DPG7-F1
#
_entry.id   AF-A0A6C0DPG7-F1
#
_cell.length_a   1.000
_cell.length_b   1.000
_cell.length_c   1.000
_cell.angle_alpha   90.00
_cell.angle_beta   90.00
_cell.angle_gamma   90.00
#
_symmetry.space_group_name_H-M   'P 1'
#
loop_
_entity.id
_entity.type
_entity.pdbx_description
1 polymer ?
#
loop_
_entity_poly.entity_id
_entity_poly.type
_entity_poly.pdbx_seq_one_letter_code
_entity_poly.pdbx_strand_id
1 'polypeptide(L)'
;MPIIETIVMDDGTAKHQLVFDQDLMYGVNDAANQMIKRIVDIYYQHRIRHNLKPGEIIFIDNRMAVHGRSPFFPKYDGNDRFLVRCFATSNYQHSADARINGGRTVAAIYS
;
A
#
# COMPACT_ATOMS: atom_id res chain seq x y z
N MET A 1 8.51 11.25 14.35
CA MET A 1 7.18 11.21 13.68
C MET A 1 7.25 10.20 12.56
N PRO A 2 6.23 9.36 12.34
CA PRO A 2 6.30 8.27 11.38
C PRO A 2 6.27 8.78 9.94
N ILE A 3 7.10 8.16 9.12
CA ILE A 3 7.31 8.48 7.71
C ILE A 3 6.59 7.42 6.87
N ILE A 4 5.84 7.85 5.85
CA ILE A 4 5.39 6.96 4.78
C ILE A 4 6.57 6.70 3.87
N GLU A 5 6.82 5.42 3.62
CA GLU A 5 7.88 4.96 2.75
C GLU A 5 7.24 4.38 1.48
N THR A 6 7.75 4.70 0.30
CA THR A 6 7.14 4.25 -0.97
C THR A 6 8.20 4.03 -2.04
N ILE A 7 8.02 2.98 -2.85
CA ILE A 7 8.75 2.82 -4.13
C ILE A 7 7.76 3.00 -5.26
N VAL A 8 8.15 3.76 -6.28
CA VAL A 8 7.42 3.91 -7.55
C VAL A 8 8.18 3.12 -8.61
N MET A 9 7.50 2.21 -9.30
CA MET A 9 8.04 1.53 -10.49
C MET A 9 7.69 2.39 -11.72
N ASP A 10 8.64 3.17 -12.22
CA ASP A 10 8.47 3.95 -13.46
C ASP A 10 9.76 3.90 -14.28
N ASP A 11 9.76 3.13 -15.37
CA ASP A 11 10.87 3.04 -16.34
C ASP A 11 10.44 3.48 -17.76
N GLY A 12 9.24 4.04 -17.92
CA GLY A 12 8.78 4.63 -19.19
C GLY A 12 8.44 3.64 -20.31
N THR A 13 8.52 2.32 -20.11
CA THR A 13 8.14 1.31 -21.11
C THR A 13 7.37 0.15 -20.47
N ALA A 14 6.06 0.07 -20.78
CA ALA A 14 5.07 -0.83 -20.17
C ALA A 14 4.81 -0.59 -18.66
N LYS A 15 3.55 -0.34 -18.28
CA LYS A 15 3.17 -0.16 -16.87
C LYS A 15 3.23 -1.50 -16.14
N HIS A 16 4.37 -1.78 -15.52
CA HIS A 16 4.51 -2.91 -14.60
C HIS A 16 3.59 -2.70 -13.38
N GLN A 17 2.73 -3.68 -13.12
CA GLN A 17 1.92 -3.72 -11.90
C GLN A 17 2.59 -4.62 -10.87
N LEU A 18 2.49 -4.24 -9.60
CA LEU A 18 3.04 -4.98 -8.48
C LEU A 18 1.94 -5.28 -7.47
N VAL A 19 1.79 -6.56 -7.12
CA VAL A 19 1.08 -7.00 -5.94
C VAL A 19 2.12 -7.66 -5.06
N PHE A 20 2.32 -7.14 -3.86
CA PHE A 20 3.35 -7.62 -2.96
C PHE A 20 2.93 -7.41 -1.50
N ASP A 21 3.11 -8.45 -0.70
CA ASP A 21 2.97 -8.39 0.75
C ASP A 21 4.08 -9.26 1.37
N GLN A 22 4.96 -8.65 2.15
CA GLN A 22 6.12 -9.35 2.72
C GLN A 22 5.70 -10.42 3.73
N ASP A 23 4.61 -10.20 4.46
CA ASP A 23 4.20 -11.06 5.57
C ASP A 23 3.20 -12.13 5.13
N LEU A 24 2.43 -11.86 4.06
CA LEU A 24 1.37 -12.75 3.56
C LEU A 24 1.75 -13.54 2.31
N MET A 25 2.83 -13.19 1.60
CA MET A 25 3.29 -13.94 0.43
C MET A 25 4.40 -14.93 0.77
N TYR A 26 4.33 -16.10 0.14
CA TYR A 26 5.39 -17.11 0.16
C TYR A 26 5.67 -17.62 -1.25
N GLY A 27 6.93 -17.90 -1.52
CA GLY A 27 7.36 -18.49 -2.78
C GLY A 27 6.90 -19.93 -2.89
N VAL A 28 6.34 -20.30 -4.04
CA VAL A 28 5.95 -21.68 -4.36
C VAL A 28 7.16 -22.62 -4.54
N ASN A 29 8.36 -22.05 -4.64
CA ASN A 29 9.65 -22.74 -4.68
C ASN A 29 10.76 -21.81 -4.15
N ASP A 30 11.98 -22.35 -4.04
CA ASP A 30 13.12 -21.61 -3.48
C ASP A 30 13.49 -20.36 -4.28
N ALA A 31 13.43 -20.43 -5.61
CA ALA A 31 13.70 -19.28 -6.48
C ALA A 31 12.69 -18.14 -6.25
N ALA A 32 11.40 -18.48 -6.10
CA ALA A 32 10.36 -17.50 -5.78
C ALA A 32 10.56 -16.90 -4.38
N ASN A 33 10.95 -17.70 -3.38
CA ASN A 33 11.26 -17.19 -2.03
C ASN A 33 12.48 -16.26 -2.03
N GLN A 34 13.50 -16.57 -2.84
CA GLN A 34 14.64 -15.67 -3.03
C GLN A 34 14.23 -14.37 -3.71
N MET A 35 13.30 -14.42 -4.66
CA MET A 35 12.76 -13.22 -5.30
C MET A 35 12.01 -12.31 -4.31
N ILE A 36 11.19 -12.88 -3.42
CA ILE A 36 10.52 -12.11 -2.36
C ILE A 36 11.55 -11.35 -1.52
N LYS A 37 12.61 -12.04 -1.05
CA LYS A 37 13.70 -11.41 -0.28
C LYS A 37 14.38 -10.30 -1.08
N ARG A 38 14.63 -10.52 -2.38
CA ARG A 38 15.24 -9.52 -3.25
C ARG A 38 14.38 -8.26 -3.42
N ILE A 39 13.05 -8.42 -3.54
CA ILE A 39 12.12 -7.29 -3.59
C ILE A 39 12.18 -6.50 -2.27
N VAL A 40 12.22 -7.16 -1.12
CA VAL A 40 12.36 -6.51 0.18
C VAL A 40 13.69 -5.74 0.28
N ASP A 41 14.79 -6.32 -0.18
CA ASP A 41 16.09 -5.63 -0.19
C ASP A 41 16.06 -4.35 -1.04
N ILE A 42 15.48 -4.44 -2.26
CA ILE A 42 15.27 -3.29 -3.15
C ILE A 42 14.39 -2.25 -2.46
N TYR A 43 13.32 -2.69 -1.79
CA TYR A 43 12.46 -1.81 -0.99
C TYR A 43 13.28 -0.99 0.02
N TYR A 44 14.10 -1.63 0.83
CA TYR A 44 14.89 -0.92 1.82
C TYR A 44 15.94 0.02 1.19
N GLN A 45 16.49 -0.33 0.03
CA GLN A 45 17.50 0.48 -0.66
C GLN A 45 16.94 1.72 -1.37
N HIS A 46 15.75 1.61 -1.96
CA HIS A 46 15.23 2.61 -2.90
C HIS A 46 13.96 3.35 -2.44
N ARG A 47 13.40 3.02 -1.26
CA ARG A 47 12.20 3.71 -0.76
C ARG A 47 12.41 5.20 -0.54
N ILE A 48 11.47 5.98 -1.05
CA ILE A 48 11.30 7.40 -0.78
C ILE A 48 10.57 7.56 0.56
N ARG A 49 10.85 8.64 1.29
CA ARG A 49 10.35 8.88 2.64
C ARG A 49 9.66 10.24 2.72
N HIS A 50 8.39 10.26 3.16
CA HIS A 50 7.67 11.51 3.44
C HIS A 50 6.99 11.52 4.82
N ASN A 51 7.19 12.60 5.58
CA ASN A 51 6.56 12.78 6.89
C ASN A 51 5.33 13.70 6.76
N LEU A 52 4.17 13.10 6.49
CA LEU A 52 2.92 13.83 6.33
C LEU A 52 2.65 14.81 7.48
N LYS A 53 2.33 16.04 7.10
CA LYS A 53 1.94 17.14 8.01
C LYS A 53 0.43 17.38 7.97
N PRO A 54 -0.15 17.99 9.02
CA PRO A 54 -1.53 18.44 8.98
C PRO A 54 -1.79 19.31 7.73
N GLY A 55 -2.86 19.00 6.99
CA GLY A 55 -3.21 19.66 5.73
C GLY A 55 -2.60 19.03 4.47
N GLU A 56 -1.66 18.11 4.60
CA GLU A 56 -1.11 17.38 3.44
C GLU A 56 -1.96 16.15 3.08
N ILE A 57 -2.00 15.85 1.79
CA ILE A 57 -2.65 14.66 1.22
C ILE A 57 -1.63 13.92 0.36
N ILE A 58 -1.64 12.59 0.43
CA ILE A 58 -0.88 11.73 -0.46
C ILE A 58 -1.83 10.79 -1.21
N PHE A 59 -1.61 10.66 -2.52
CA PHE A 59 -2.24 9.66 -3.36
C PHE A 59 -1.20 8.59 -3.70
N ILE A 60 -1.55 7.33 -3.50
CA ILE A 60 -0.69 6.18 -3.81
C ILE A 60 -1.42 5.34 -4.85
N ASP A 61 -0.84 5.19 -6.05
CA ASP A 61 -1.35 4.20 -7.02
C ASP A 61 -0.94 2.81 -6.54
N ASN A 62 -1.89 2.11 -5.91
CA ASN A 62 -1.68 0.79 -5.30
C ASN A 62 -1.29 -0.31 -6.31
N ARG A 63 -1.29 -0.04 -7.61
CA ARG A 63 -0.83 -0.98 -8.64
C ARG A 63 0.64 -0.78 -8.99
N MET A 64 1.21 0.40 -8.73
CA MET A 64 2.56 0.78 -9.16
C MET A 64 3.53 0.98 -7.99
N ALA A 65 3.01 1.00 -6.76
CA ALA A 65 3.78 1.32 -5.59
C ALA A 65 3.43 0.44 -4.38
N VAL A 66 4.46 -0.01 -3.68
CA VAL A 66 4.34 -0.54 -2.32
C VAL A 66 4.59 0.57 -1.32
N HIS A 67 3.90 0.54 -0.19
CA HIS A 67 4.06 1.54 0.85
C HIS A 67 4.21 0.91 2.23
N GLY A 68 5.06 1.52 3.05
CA GLY A 68 5.29 1.15 4.44
C GLY A 68 5.25 2.35 5.36
N ARG A 69 5.44 2.11 6.66
CA ARG A 69 5.52 3.16 7.67
C ARG A 69 6.62 2.85 8.66
N SER A 70 7.45 3.85 8.97
CA SER A 70 8.45 3.70 10.03
C SER A 70 7.80 3.46 11.41
N PRO A 71 8.47 2.72 12.31
CA PRO A 71 8.08 2.66 13.72
C PRO A 71 8.02 4.06 14.35
N PHE A 72 7.16 4.24 15.35
CA PHE A 72 7.10 5.43 16.18
C PHE A 72 6.52 5.10 17.55
N PHE A 73 6.81 5.94 18.54
CA PHE A 73 6.27 5.82 19.89
C PHE A 73 5.09 6.79 20.06
N PRO A 74 3.84 6.31 20.17
CA PRO A 74 2.70 7.16 20.50
C PRO A 74 2.83 7.66 21.95
N LYS A 75 2.29 8.85 22.21
CA LYS A 75 2.27 9.47 23.54
C LYS A 75 0.99 9.20 24.31
N TYR A 76 -0.09 8.84 23.62
CA TYR A 76 -1.42 8.61 24.19
C TYR A 76 -1.97 9.82 24.99
N ASP A 77 -1.59 11.04 24.60
CA ASP A 77 -1.98 12.30 25.24
C ASP A 77 -3.11 13.05 24.51
N GLY A 78 -3.73 12.39 23.52
CA GLY A 78 -4.76 12.98 22.65
C GLY A 78 -4.20 13.76 21.46
N ASN A 79 -2.88 13.94 21.34
CA ASN A 79 -2.23 14.67 20.25
C ASN A 79 -1.38 13.77 19.34
N ASP A 80 -1.65 12.46 19.35
CA ASP A 80 -0.97 11.50 18.50
C ASP A 80 -1.27 11.72 17.01
N ARG A 81 -0.42 11.17 16.15
CA ARG A 81 -0.59 11.25 14.71
C ARG A 81 -1.92 10.61 14.30
N PHE A 82 -2.74 11.41 13.61
CA PHE A 82 -4.00 10.96 13.05
C PHE A 82 -4.01 11.14 11.53
N LEU A 83 -4.51 10.14 10.80
CA LEU A 83 -4.71 10.17 9.35
C LEU A 83 -6.12 9.69 9.04
N VAL A 84 -6.79 10.37 8.11
CA VAL A 84 -8.02 9.85 7.48
C VAL A 84 -7.62 9.14 6.20
N ARG A 85 -8.07 7.90 6.03
CA ARG A 85 -7.75 7.06 4.87
C ARG A 85 -9.03 6.74 4.09
N CYS A 86 -8.96 6.92 2.77
CA CYS A 86 -10.01 6.58 1.83
C CYS A 86 -9.45 5.71 0.70
N PHE A 87 -10.33 5.00 -0.01
CA PHE A 87 -9.98 4.19 -1.17
C PHE A 87 -10.73 4.69 -2.39
N ALA A 88 -10.12 4.54 -3.57
CA ALA A 88 -10.73 4.89 -4.85
C ALA A 88 -10.53 3.74 -5.85
N THR A 89 -11.53 3.53 -6.70
CA THR A 89 -11.45 2.60 -7.84
C THR A 89 -11.77 3.36 -9.12
N SER A 90 -11.07 3.03 -10.20
CA SER A 90 -11.34 3.57 -11.53
C SER A 90 -12.58 2.93 -12.17
N ASN A 91 -12.95 1.72 -11.74
CA ASN A 91 -14.16 1.04 -12.20
C ASN A 91 -15.01 0.61 -11.01
N TYR A 92 -16.09 1.35 -10.76
CA TYR A 92 -17.05 1.07 -9.69
C TYR A 92 -17.83 -0.24 -9.91
N GLN A 93 -17.97 -0.65 -11.17
CA GLN A 93 -18.78 -1.81 -11.52
C GLN A 93 -18.06 -3.14 -11.29
N HIS A 94 -16.72 -3.13 -11.16
CA HIS A 94 -15.93 -4.33 -10.88
C HIS A 94 -16.28 -5.02 -9.55
N SER A 95 -16.89 -4.31 -8.60
CA SER A 95 -17.31 -4.86 -7.31
C SER A 95 -18.82 -4.89 -7.14
N ALA A 96 -19.60 -4.86 -8.23
CA ALA A 96 -21.06 -4.74 -8.15
C ALA A 96 -21.73 -5.93 -7.46
N ASP A 97 -21.26 -7.14 -7.72
CA ASP A 97 -21.68 -8.40 -7.09
C ASP A 97 -21.34 -8.45 -5.60
N ALA A 98 -20.30 -7.73 -5.18
CA ALA A 98 -19.84 -7.68 -3.81
C ALA A 98 -20.47 -6.56 -2.96
N ARG A 99 -21.42 -5.78 -3.51
CA ARG A 99 -22.02 -4.60 -2.85
C ARG A 99 -23.54 -4.73 -2.73
N ILE A 100 -24.07 -4.52 -1.53
CA ILE A 100 -25.51 -4.56 -1.26
C ILE A 100 -26.19 -3.32 -1.87
N ASN A 101 -27.24 -3.52 -2.66
CA ASN A 101 -28.09 -2.46 -3.24
C ASN A 101 -27.30 -1.35 -3.95
N GLY A 102 -26.16 -1.70 -4.58
CA GLY A 102 -25.33 -0.71 -5.26
C GLY A 102 -24.66 0.31 -4.32
N GLY A 103 -24.56 0.03 -3.02
CA GLY A 103 -23.90 0.87 -2.02
C GLY A 103 -22.39 0.99 -2.22
N ARG A 104 -21.71 1.78 -1.37
CA ARG A 104 -20.27 2.09 -1.47
C ARG A 104 -19.36 1.14 -0.68
N THR A 105 -19.93 0.14 -0.02
CA THR A 105 -19.22 -0.79 0.86
C THR A 105 -19.22 -2.19 0.25
N VAL A 106 -18.02 -2.75 0.04
CA VAL A 106 -17.83 -4.15 -0.34
C VAL A 106 -18.03 -5.03 0.88
N ALA A 107 -18.86 -6.06 0.76
CA ALA A 107 -19.10 -7.00 1.87
C ALA A 107 -17.87 -7.88 2.12
N ALA A 108 -17.57 -8.14 3.40
CA ALA A 108 -16.32 -8.78 3.81
C ALA A 108 -16.09 -10.18 3.21
N ILE A 109 -17.16 -10.93 2.90
CA ILE A 109 -17.07 -12.27 2.29
C ILE A 109 -16.49 -12.27 0.87
N TYR A 110 -16.31 -11.10 0.25
CA TYR A 110 -15.75 -10.93 -1.10
C TYR A 110 -14.35 -10.32 -1.10
N SER A 111 -13.73 -10.15 0.08
CA SER A 111 -12.40 -9.53 0.25
C SER A 111 -11.32 -10.54 0.59
#